data_AF-A0A6M3XYU3-F1
#
_entry.id   AF-A0A6M3XYU3-F1
#
_cell.length_a   1.000
_cell.length_b   1.000
_cell.length_c   1.000
_cell.angle_alpha   90.00
_cell.angle_beta   90.00
_cell.angle_gamma   90.00
#
_symmetry.space_group_name_H-M   'P 1'
#
loop_
_entity.id
_entity.type
_entity.pdbx_description
1 polymer ?
#
loop_
_entity_poly.entity_id
_entity_poly.type
_entity_poly.pdbx_seq_one_letter_code
_entity_poly.pdbx_strand_id
1 'polypeptide(L)' 'GFKPRYLMCYILAWPGGFEDAWKRLEIIWKEYRIDPFVQVYNNSRKDKRIRKLARWCNKPQLRKTCEFGEYRDRG' A
#
# COMPACT_ATOMS: atom_id res chain seq x y z
N GLY A 1 21.68 14.96 6.67
CA GLY A 1 20.29 15.01 7.19
C GLY A 1 19.52 13.79 6.74
N PHE A 2 18.75 13.18 7.64
CA PHE A 2 17.92 12.01 7.38
C PHE A 2 16.77 12.35 6.41
N LYS A 3 16.55 11.53 5.37
CA LYS A 3 15.49 11.77 4.38
C LYS A 3 14.26 10.91 4.73
N PRO A 4 13.03 11.45 4.72
CA PRO A 4 11.81 10.70 5.08
C PRO A 4 11.60 9.40 4.30
N ARG A 5 12.10 9.31 3.06
CA ARG A 5 12.09 8.10 2.24
C ARG A 5 12.90 6.92 2.80
N TYR A 6 13.70 7.13 3.84
CA TYR A 6 14.41 6.07 4.56
C TYR A 6 13.59 5.53 5.76
N LEU A 7 12.43 6.13 6.05
CA LEU A 7 11.45 5.55 6.96
C LEU A 7 10.51 4.65 6.18
N MET A 8 10.22 3.49 6.77
CA MET A 8 9.17 2.60 6.32
C MET A 8 8.01 2.70 7.31
N CYS A 9 6.78 2.91 6.81
CA CYS A 9 5.57 2.93 7.62
C CYS A 9 4.71 1.70 7.32
N TYR A 10 4.40 0.96 8.37
CA TYR A 10 3.62 -0.26 8.29
C TYR A 10 2.11 0.02 8.38
N ILE A 11 1.34 -0.48 7.42
CA ILE A 11 -0.11 -0.36 7.34
C ILE A 11 -0.72 -1.75 7.45
N LEU A 12 -1.38 -2.03 8.57
CA LEU A 12 -2.20 -3.22 8.69
C LEU A 12 -3.55 -2.97 8.00
N ALA A 13 -3.87 -3.76 6.96
CA ALA A 13 -5.13 -3.69 6.22
C ALA A 13 -6.30 -4.36 6.98
N TRP A 14 -6.43 -3.99 8.25
CA TRP A 14 -7.49 -4.36 9.20
C TRP A 14 -7.42 -3.43 10.42
N PRO A 15 -8.54 -2.97 10.99
CA PRO A 15 -9.93 -3.06 10.50
C PRO A 15 -10.18 -2.14 9.29
N GLY A 16 -11.39 -2.13 8.71
CA GLY A 16 -11.81 -1.16 7.68
C GLY A 16 -11.61 -1.57 6.21
N GLY A 17 -10.86 -2.63 5.94
CA GLY A 17 -10.74 -3.21 4.59
C GLY A 17 -9.94 -2.34 3.60
N PHE A 18 -10.31 -2.40 2.31
CA PHE A 18 -9.55 -1.75 1.24
C PHE A 18 -9.55 -0.21 1.31
N GLU A 19 -10.71 0.44 1.44
CA GLU A 19 -10.82 1.91 1.37
C GLU A 19 -10.02 2.59 2.48
N ASP A 20 -10.10 2.04 3.69
CA ASP A 20 -9.37 2.56 4.84
C ASP A 20 -7.85 2.34 4.70
N ALA A 21 -7.42 1.18 4.20
CA ALA A 21 -6.00 0.93 3.90
C ALA A 21 -5.48 1.84 2.78
N TRP A 22 -6.31 2.10 1.75
CA TRP A 22 -5.98 2.99 0.65
C TRP A 22 -5.80 4.43 1.11
N LYS A 23 -6.78 4.97 1.85
CA LYS A 23 -6.71 6.33 2.40
C LYS A 23 -5.46 6.54 3.26
N ARG A 24 -5.15 5.60 4.16
CA ARG A 24 -3.95 5.67 5.01
C ARG A 24 -2.66 5.63 4.18
N LEU A 25 -2.61 4.79 3.14
CA LEU A 25 -1.48 4.73 2.22
C LEU A 25 -1.27 6.04 1.49
N GLU A 26 -2.34 6.64 0.96
CA GLU A 26 -2.24 7.90 0.21
C GLU A 26 -1.66 9.03 1.09
N ILE A 27 -2.10 9.14 2.33
CA ILE A 27 -1.58 10.12 3.29
C ILE A 27 -0.08 9.87 3.55
N ILE A 28 0.30 8.65 3.92
CA ILE A 28 1.70 8.29 4.22
C ILE A 28 2.63 8.59 3.03
N TRP A 29 2.18 8.22 1.82
CA TRP A 29 3.00 8.32 0.63
C TRP A 29 3.02 9.72 0.02
N LYS A 30 1.86 10.34 -0.17
CA LYS A 30 1.72 11.61 -0.89
C LYS A 30 2.01 12.80 0.01
N GLU A 31 1.51 12.79 1.24
CA GLU A 31 1.66 13.92 2.17
C GLU A 31 2.99 13.81 2.94
N TYR A 32 3.24 12.69 3.61
CA TYR A 32 4.43 12.54 4.47
C TYR A 32 5.69 12.11 3.73
N ARG A 33 5.58 11.67 2.47
CA ARG A 33 6.71 11.19 1.65
C ARG A 33 7.51 10.06 2.30
N ILE A 34 6.83 9.25 3.11
CA ILE A 34 7.37 8.05 3.77
C ILE A 34 7.11 6.82 2.89
N ASP A 35 7.94 5.78 2.99
CA ASP A 35 7.74 4.56 2.24
C ASP A 35 6.68 3.66 2.92
N PRO A 36 5.50 3.44 2.32
CA PRO A 36 4.47 2.59 2.90
C PRO A 36 4.75 1.10 2.65
N PHE A 37 4.35 0.28 3.62
CA PHE A 37 4.31 -1.17 3.51
C PHE A 37 2.95 -1.68 4.01
N VAL A 38 2.17 -2.32 3.14
CA VAL A 38 0.83 -2.84 3.47
C VAL A 38 0.92 -4.33 3.81
N GLN A 39 0.44 -4.71 4.99
CA GLN A 39 0.28 -6.11 5.39
C GLN A 39 -1.20 -6.49 5.42
N VAL A 40 -1.50 -7.60 4.75
CA VAL A 40 -2.85 -8.18 4.72
C VAL A 40 -3.08 -9.04 5.96
N TYR A 41 -4.01 -8.63 6.82
CA TYR A 41 -4.42 -9.43 7.97
C TYR A 41 -5.16 -10.71 7.53
N ASN A 42 -5.12 -11.77 8.34
CA ASN A 42 -5.71 -13.08 8.00
C ASN A 42 -7.18 -12.97 7.55
N ASN A 43 -7.97 -12.15 8.25
CA ASN A 43 -9.39 -11.96 7.96
C ASN A 43 -9.64 -11.22 6.63
N SER A 44 -8.67 -10.42 6.19
CA SER A 44 -8.72 -9.63 4.95
C SER A 44 -8.16 -10.38 3.73
N ARG A 45 -7.59 -11.59 3.90
CA ARG A 45 -6.94 -12.34 2.82
C ARG A 45 -7.88 -12.77 1.69
N LYS A 46 -9.18 -12.90 1.97
CA LYS A 46 -10.19 -13.24 0.96
C LYS A 46 -10.45 -12.06 0.01
N ASP A 47 -10.20 -10.82 0.44
CA ASP A 47 -10.37 -9.64 -0.41
C ASP A 47 -9.22 -9.55 -1.43
N LYS A 48 -9.57 -9.74 -2.71
CA LYS A 48 -8.64 -9.65 -3.83
C LYS A 48 -8.08 -8.23 -4.00
N ARG A 49 -8.84 -7.18 -3.69
CA ARG A 49 -8.39 -5.78 -3.79
C ARG A 49 -7.31 -5.48 -2.78
N ILE A 50 -7.47 -5.92 -1.53
CA ILE A 50 -6.46 -5.75 -0.48
C ILE A 50 -5.16 -6.48 -0.83
N ARG A 51 -5.25 -7.70 -1.36
CA ARG A 51 -4.06 -8.44 -1.82
C ARG A 51 -3.34 -7.74 -2.98
N LYS A 52 -4.08 -7.22 -3.94
CA LYS A 52 -3.51 -6.42 -5.05
C LYS A 52 -2.88 -5.14 -4.53
N LEU A 53 -3.51 -4.46 -3.58
CA LEU A 53 -2.99 -3.25 -2.96
C LEU A 53 -1.64 -3.51 -2.29
N ALA A 54 -1.55 -4.59 -1.50
CA ALA A 54 -0.29 -4.98 -0.87
C ALA A 54 0.81 -5.30 -1.89
N ARG A 55 0.49 -6.03 -2.97
CA ARG A 55 1.45 -6.33 -4.05
C ARG A 55 1.97 -5.08 -4.74
N TRP A 56 1.07 -4.17 -5.09
CA TRP A 56 1.43 -2.91 -5.76
C TRP A 56 2.23 -2.00 -4.83
N CYS A 57 1.79 -1.83 -3.58
CA CYS A 57 2.43 -0.96 -2.59
C CYS A 57 3.85 -1.42 -2.25
N ASN A 58 3.99 -2.70 -1.90
CA ASN A 58 5.22 -3.27 -1.35
C ASN A 58 6.28 -3.56 -2.42
N LYS A 59 5.96 -3.32 -3.69
CA LYS A 59 6.90 -3.31 -4.81
C LYS A 59 7.06 -1.87 -5.27
N PRO A 60 8.04 -1.11 -4.74
CA PRO A 60 8.24 0.29 -5.12
C PRO A 60 8.36 0.51 -6.63
N GLN A 61 8.86 -0.49 -7.35
CA GLN A 61 9.00 -0.47 -8.80
C GLN A 61 7.64 -0.38 -9.50
N LEU A 62 6.59 -1.03 -8.97
CA LEU A 62 5.24 -0.96 -9.50
C LEU A 62 4.55 0.35 -9.10
N ARG A 63 4.63 0.70 -7.80
CA ARG A 63 3.99 1.91 -7.27
C ARG A 63 4.52 3.20 -7.87
N LYS A 64 5.79 3.24 -8.30
CA LYS A 64 6.38 4.41 -8.96
C LYS A 64 6.10 4.48 -10.46
N THR A 65 5.63 3.40 -11.08
CA THR A 65 5.42 3.32 -12.54
C THR A 65 3.97 3.46 -12.96
N CYS A 66 3.01 3.13 -12.10
CA CYS A 66 1.59 3.23 -12.44
C CYS A 66 0.72 3.49 -11.21
N GLU A 67 -0.44 4.09 -11.45
CA GLU A 67 -1.47 4.22 -10.41
C GLU A 67 -2.07 2.85 -10.06
N PHE A 68 -2.62 2.73 -8.84
CA PHE A 68 -3.22 1.48 -8.40
C PHE A 68 -4.38 1.03 -9.30
N GLY A 69 -5.17 1.96 -9.85
CA GLY A 69 -6.27 1.65 -10.78
C GLY A 69 -5.79 1.05 -12.12
N GLU A 70 -4.56 1.40 -12.53
CA GLU A 70 -3.92 0.91 -13.75
C GLU A 70 -3.16 -0.40 -13.51
N TYR A 71 -2.96 -0.77 -12.25
CA TYR A 71 -2.24 -1.98 -11.87
C TYR A 71 -3.02 -3.24 -12.29
N ARG A 72 -2.60 -3.79 -13.43
CA ARG A 72 -3.04 -5.09 -13.92
C ARG A 72 -2.13 -6.17 -13.35
N ASP A 73 -2.63 -6.86 -12.32
CA ASP A 73 -2.04 -8.10 -11.84
C ASP A 73 -2.04 -9.10 -13.01
N ARG A 74 -0.85 -9.44 -13.52
CA ARG A 74 -0.68 -10.61 -14.40
C ARG A 74 -0.83 -11.80 -13.47
N GLY A 75 -2.07 -12.25 -13.32
CA GLY A 75 -2.42 -13.43 -12.53
C GLY A 75 -1.58 -14.62 -12.94
#